data_AF-A0A926S2Z2-F1
#
_entry.id   AF-A0A926S2Z2-F1
#
_cell.length_a   1.000
_cell.length_b   1.000
_cell.length_c   1.000
_cell.angle_alpha   90.00
_cell.angle_beta   90.00
_cell.angle_gamma   90.00
#
_symmetry.space_group_name_H-M   'P 1'
#
loop_
_entity.id
_entity.type
_entity.pdbx_description
1 polymer ?
#
loop_
_entity_poly.entity_id
_entity_poly.type
_entity_poly.pdbx_seq_one_letter_code
_entity_poly.pdbx_strand_id
1 'polypeptide(L)'
;MEVQTQVHQPKTIQAKHIVSIVISALIFGSMIYITRFLPLKIGTIQLFYPAAIVAPLFGVWFGIWGAAGLVVGNFLSMLLVGLNPLLFPLSLLSQFVMGFIPGLAYRKPHLEKKSDIVRFIFFIILGQVMASLLIALNLLWIQKLPGKVVWGTIWVWMQFSNTLMAAVFTPLLFTWLSGYMRKSGLFFKRFLG
;
A
#
# COMPACT_ATOMS: atom_id res chain seq x y z
N MET A 1 15.93 36.98 32.02
CA MET A 1 16.02 35.81 31.12
C MET A 1 14.63 35.19 31.06
N GLU A 2 13.83 35.55 30.05
CA GLU A 2 12.54 34.91 29.82
C GLU A 2 12.79 33.56 29.14
N VAL A 3 12.47 32.48 29.85
CA VAL A 3 12.43 31.13 29.30
C VAL A 3 11.21 31.05 28.41
N GLN A 4 11.39 31.19 27.09
CA GLN A 4 10.34 30.93 26.12
C GLN A 4 10.02 29.43 26.12
N THR A 5 8.98 29.04 26.85
CA THR A 5 8.40 27.72 26.80
C THR A 5 7.81 27.52 25.39
N GLN A 6 8.52 26.79 24.53
CA GLN A 6 7.99 26.40 23.23
C GLN A 6 6.80 25.46 23.45
N VAL A 7 5.59 26.02 23.38
CA VAL A 7 4.34 25.25 23.38
C VAL A 7 4.35 24.41 22.10
N HIS A 8 4.59 23.11 22.26
CA HIS A 8 4.49 22.12 21.19
C HIS A 8 3.03 22.10 20.72
N GLN A 9 2.70 22.85 19.66
CA GLN A 9 1.36 22.79 19.10
C GLN A 9 1.09 21.35 18.63
N PRO A 10 0.00 20.71 19.08
CA PRO A 10 -0.35 19.37 18.62
C PRO A 10 -0.55 19.42 17.10
N LYS A 11 -0.02 18.43 16.38
CA LYS A 11 -0.20 18.32 14.93
C LYS A 11 -1.68 18.10 14.63
N THR A 12 -2.41 19.16 14.33
CA THR A 12 -3.83 19.10 13.99
C THR A 12 -4.04 18.37 12.67
N ILE A 13 -5.00 17.44 12.64
CA ILE A 13 -5.42 16.77 11.39
C ILE A 13 -6.03 17.84 10.47
N GLN A 14 -5.48 17.97 9.26
CA GLN A 14 -5.92 18.95 8.26
C GLN A 14 -6.78 18.27 7.19
N ALA A 15 -7.60 19.04 6.46
CA ALA A 15 -8.44 18.55 5.37
C ALA A 15 -7.65 17.73 4.33
N LYS A 16 -6.41 18.13 4.03
CA LYS A 16 -5.51 17.40 3.12
C LYS A 16 -5.28 15.95 3.53
N HIS A 17 -5.23 15.65 4.84
CA HIS A 17 -5.02 14.28 5.34
C HIS A 17 -6.24 13.41 5.05
N ILE A 18 -7.45 13.95 5.26
CA ILE A 18 -8.71 13.25 4.96
C ILE A 18 -8.82 13.00 3.45
N VAL A 19 -8.53 14.01 2.64
CA VAL A 19 -8.53 13.90 1.17
C VAL A 19 -7.57 12.81 0.71
N SER A 20 -6.37 12.73 1.27
CA SER A 20 -5.40 11.67 0.96
C SER A 20 -5.91 10.27 1.28
N ILE A 21 -6.59 10.08 2.42
CA ILE A 21 -7.22 8.80 2.78
C ILE A 21 -8.27 8.44 1.73
N VAL A 22 -9.18 9.37 1.41
CA VAL A 22 -10.30 9.14 0.49
C VAL A 22 -9.80 8.81 -0.92
N ILE A 23 -8.88 9.59 -1.47
CA ILE A 23 -8.32 9.34 -2.82
C ILE A 23 -7.63 7.98 -2.86
N SER A 24 -6.81 7.67 -1.87
CA SER A 24 -6.10 6.38 -1.82
C SER A 24 -7.09 5.22 -1.66
N ALA A 25 -8.11 5.37 -0.82
CA ALA A 25 -9.14 4.35 -0.60
C ALA A 25 -9.97 4.08 -1.86
N LEU A 26 -10.42 5.12 -2.56
CA LEU A 26 -11.22 4.97 -3.76
C LEU A 26 -10.43 4.33 -4.90
N ILE A 27 -9.22 4.80 -5.18
CA ILE A 27 -8.39 4.23 -6.26
C ILE A 27 -7.98 2.80 -5.90
N PHE A 28 -7.43 2.58 -4.70
CA PHE A 28 -6.97 1.26 -4.31
C PHE A 28 -8.11 0.25 -4.18
N GLY A 29 -9.20 0.64 -3.50
CA GLY A 29 -10.38 -0.20 -3.30
C GLY A 29 -11.08 -0.55 -4.60
N SER A 30 -11.22 0.40 -5.53
CA SER A 30 -11.81 0.14 -6.86
C SER A 30 -10.95 -0.81 -7.68
N MET A 31 -9.62 -0.67 -7.66
CA MET A 31 -8.73 -1.61 -8.35
C MET A 31 -8.89 -3.03 -7.81
N ILE A 32 -8.92 -3.22 -6.49
CA ILE A 32 -9.17 -4.54 -5.88
C ILE A 32 -10.56 -5.06 -6.25
N TYR A 33 -11.57 -4.21 -6.18
CA TYR A 33 -12.94 -4.59 -6.49
C TYR A 33 -13.06 -5.08 -7.94
N ILE A 34 -12.58 -4.29 -8.90
CA ILE A 34 -12.64 -4.62 -10.33
C ILE A 34 -11.87 -5.91 -10.61
N THR A 35 -10.68 -6.07 -10.04
CA THR A 35 -9.84 -7.24 -10.35
C THR A 35 -10.50 -8.52 -9.87
N ARG A 36 -11.31 -8.51 -8.81
CA ARG A 36 -12.06 -9.72 -8.38
C ARG A 36 -12.96 -10.29 -9.47
N PHE A 37 -13.37 -9.53 -10.48
CA PHE A 37 -14.18 -10.02 -11.59
C PHE A 37 -13.36 -10.50 -12.79
N LEU A 38 -12.03 -10.35 -12.76
CA LEU A 38 -11.15 -10.87 -13.80
C LEU A 38 -10.91 -12.38 -13.61
N PRO A 39 -11.01 -13.20 -14.69
CA PRO A 39 -10.84 -14.66 -14.63
C PRO A 39 -9.38 -15.11 -14.49
N LEU A 40 -8.46 -14.24 -14.09
CA LEU A 40 -7.04 -14.55 -13.91
C LEU A 40 -6.76 -14.95 -12.45
N LYS A 41 -7.17 -16.16 -12.08
CA LYS A 41 -7.03 -16.68 -10.71
C LYS A 41 -6.54 -18.13 -10.67
N ILE A 42 -5.75 -18.47 -9.65
CA ILE A 42 -5.45 -19.85 -9.26
C ILE A 42 -6.06 -20.07 -7.88
N GLY A 43 -7.17 -20.82 -7.82
CA GLY A 43 -7.97 -20.95 -6.59
C GLY A 43 -8.49 -19.59 -6.11
N THR A 44 -8.15 -19.22 -4.87
CA THR A 44 -8.50 -17.91 -4.29
C THR A 44 -7.50 -16.80 -4.62
N ILE A 45 -6.43 -17.10 -5.35
CA ILE A 45 -5.33 -16.17 -5.64
C ILE A 45 -5.59 -15.42 -6.93
N GLN A 46 -5.41 -14.11 -6.89
CA GLN A 46 -5.41 -13.25 -8.07
C GLN A 46 -4.02 -13.28 -8.73
N LEU A 47 -3.93 -13.73 -9.98
CA LEU A 47 -2.66 -13.79 -10.73
C LEU A 47 -2.17 -12.41 -11.15
N PHE A 48 -3.09 -11.48 -11.36
CA PHE A 48 -2.80 -10.10 -11.73
C PHE A 48 -3.42 -9.16 -10.71
N TYR A 49 -2.59 -8.50 -9.91
CA TYR A 49 -3.03 -7.65 -8.80
C TYR A 49 -2.52 -6.20 -8.95
N PRO A 50 -3.15 -5.40 -9.83
CA PRO A 50 -2.67 -4.06 -10.18
C PRO A 50 -2.72 -3.08 -9.00
N ALA A 51 -3.54 -3.35 -7.99
CA ALA A 51 -3.58 -2.55 -6.76
C ALA A 51 -2.20 -2.50 -6.06
N ALA A 52 -1.40 -3.58 -6.15
CA ALA A 52 -0.03 -3.58 -5.61
C ALA A 52 0.91 -2.58 -6.28
N ILE A 53 0.63 -2.16 -7.52
CA ILE A 53 1.45 -1.19 -8.26
C ILE A 53 1.31 0.20 -7.65
N VAL A 54 0.10 0.60 -7.25
CA VAL A 54 -0.18 1.95 -6.76
C VAL A 54 0.01 2.10 -5.24
N ALA A 55 -0.12 1.02 -4.48
CA ALA A 55 0.00 1.05 -3.02
C ALA A 55 1.28 1.74 -2.49
N PRO A 56 2.48 1.41 -2.99
CA PRO A 56 3.70 2.09 -2.56
C PRO A 56 3.67 3.60 -2.83
N LEU A 57 3.07 4.01 -3.95
CA LEU A 57 3.00 5.41 -4.36
C LEU A 57 2.13 6.23 -3.41
N PHE A 58 1.01 5.68 -2.95
CA PHE A 58 0.17 6.36 -1.96
C PHE A 58 0.91 6.58 -0.64
N GLY A 59 1.73 5.62 -0.20
CA GLY A 59 2.63 5.83 0.92
C GLY A 59 3.68 6.91 0.66
N VAL A 60 4.31 6.92 -0.51
CA VAL A 60 5.31 7.94 -0.87
C VAL A 60 4.69 9.33 -0.97
N TRP A 61 3.55 9.47 -1.63
CA TRP A 61 2.92 10.76 -1.87
C TRP A 61 2.22 11.31 -0.63
N PHE A 62 1.47 10.46 0.08
CA PHE A 62 0.59 10.91 1.17
C PHE A 62 0.99 10.40 2.56
N GLY A 63 2.10 9.67 2.65
CA GLY A 63 2.63 9.20 3.93
C GLY A 63 1.70 8.21 4.63
N ILE A 64 1.58 8.34 5.95
CA ILE A 64 0.74 7.47 6.78
C ILE A 64 -0.73 7.51 6.37
N TRP A 65 -1.18 8.68 5.89
CA TRP A 65 -2.57 8.91 5.49
C TRP A 65 -2.92 8.16 4.20
N GLY A 66 -1.98 8.11 3.25
CA GLY A 66 -2.12 7.27 2.06
C GLY A 66 -2.18 5.79 2.41
N ALA A 67 -1.27 5.33 3.27
CA ALA A 67 -1.24 3.94 3.73
C ALA A 67 -2.52 3.54 4.49
N ALA A 68 -3.06 4.43 5.33
CA ALA A 68 -4.35 4.22 6.00
C ALA A 68 -5.51 4.13 4.98
N GLY A 69 -5.47 4.96 3.93
CA GLY A 69 -6.43 4.88 2.84
C GLY A 69 -6.44 3.52 2.13
N LEU A 70 -5.30 2.82 2.03
CA LEU A 70 -5.26 1.46 1.47
C LEU A 70 -6.08 0.47 2.30
N VAL A 71 -6.02 0.59 3.62
CA VAL A 71 -6.82 -0.23 4.56
C VAL A 71 -8.30 0.05 4.34
N VAL A 72 -8.70 1.32 4.34
CA VAL A 72 -10.08 1.74 4.13
C VAL A 72 -10.59 1.27 2.77
N GLY A 73 -9.80 1.42 1.71
CA GLY A 73 -10.14 0.98 0.36
C GLY A 73 -10.38 -0.52 0.28
N ASN A 74 -9.50 -1.33 0.88
CA ASN A 74 -9.68 -2.78 0.91
C ASN A 74 -10.88 -3.20 1.76
N PHE A 75 -11.08 -2.56 2.91
CA PHE A 75 -12.24 -2.79 3.77
C PHE A 75 -13.55 -2.54 3.01
N LEU A 76 -13.69 -1.39 2.34
CA LEU A 76 -14.84 -1.07 1.52
C LEU A 76 -15.01 -2.07 0.38
N SER A 77 -13.92 -2.41 -0.32
CA SER A 77 -13.94 -3.41 -1.38
C SER A 77 -14.50 -4.76 -0.88
N MET A 78 -14.08 -5.24 0.31
CA MET A 78 -14.60 -6.47 0.92
C MET A 78 -16.10 -6.39 1.20
N LEU A 79 -16.58 -5.30 1.81
CA LEU A 79 -17.99 -5.11 2.10
C LEU A 79 -18.86 -5.17 0.83
N LEU A 80 -18.41 -4.53 -0.25
CA LEU A 80 -19.15 -4.48 -1.51
C LEU A 80 -19.36 -5.84 -2.19
N VAL A 81 -18.53 -6.84 -1.87
CA VAL A 81 -18.70 -8.22 -2.39
C VAL A 81 -19.26 -9.18 -1.34
N GLY A 82 -19.75 -8.67 -0.22
CA GLY A 82 -20.32 -9.48 0.86
C GLY A 82 -19.29 -10.23 1.73
N LEU A 83 -18.01 -9.86 1.69
CA LEU A 83 -16.99 -10.43 2.57
C LEU A 83 -16.95 -9.66 3.90
N ASN A 84 -16.97 -10.41 5.01
CA ASN A 84 -16.81 -9.83 6.35
C ASN A 84 -15.33 -9.44 6.59
N PRO A 85 -14.98 -8.14 6.68
CA PRO A 85 -13.60 -7.71 6.84
C PRO A 85 -12.98 -8.12 8.19
N LEU A 86 -13.80 -8.42 9.20
CA LEU A 86 -13.33 -8.87 10.51
C LEU A 86 -12.63 -10.23 10.48
N LEU A 87 -12.82 -11.01 9.41
CA LEU A 87 -12.09 -12.26 9.15
C LEU A 87 -10.71 -12.03 8.50
N PHE A 88 -10.38 -10.78 8.18
CA PHE A 88 -9.17 -10.40 7.45
C PHE A 88 -8.32 -9.31 8.13
N PRO A 89 -8.17 -9.27 9.47
CA PRO A 89 -7.47 -8.19 10.16
C PRO A 89 -5.99 -8.09 9.75
N LEU A 90 -5.29 -9.22 9.59
CA LEU A 90 -3.89 -9.21 9.16
C LEU A 90 -3.77 -8.87 7.67
N SER A 91 -4.73 -9.29 6.86
CA SER A 91 -4.80 -8.91 5.43
C SER A 91 -5.22 -7.45 5.22
N LEU A 92 -5.86 -6.81 6.20
CA LEU A 92 -6.10 -5.36 6.20
C LEU A 92 -4.83 -4.61 6.60
N LEU A 93 -4.15 -5.08 7.66
CA LEU A 93 -2.85 -4.56 8.07
C LEU A 93 -1.79 -4.69 6.96
N SER A 94 -1.84 -5.77 6.17
CA SER A 94 -0.92 -5.94 5.04
C SER A 94 -1.03 -4.81 4.02
N GLN A 95 -2.25 -4.30 3.76
CA GLN A 95 -2.44 -3.19 2.82
C GLN A 95 -1.77 -1.92 3.33
N PHE A 96 -1.85 -1.66 4.65
CA PHE A 96 -1.13 -0.58 5.27
C PHE A 96 0.38 -0.75 5.06
N VAL A 97 0.93 -1.93 5.36
CA VAL A 97 2.36 -2.23 5.24
C VAL A 97 2.89 -2.03 3.82
N MET A 98 2.12 -2.42 2.80
CA MET A 98 2.48 -2.25 1.38
C MET A 98 2.78 -0.78 1.02
N GLY A 99 2.00 0.17 1.57
CA GLY A 99 2.24 1.60 1.38
C GLY A 99 3.22 2.18 2.39
N PHE A 100 3.12 1.74 3.64
CA PHE A 100 3.86 2.29 4.78
C PHE A 100 5.37 2.15 4.63
N ILE A 101 5.87 0.94 4.33
CA ILE A 101 7.33 0.69 4.23
C ILE A 101 7.99 1.55 3.16
N PRO A 102 7.56 1.50 1.88
CA PRO A 102 8.15 2.35 0.85
C PRO A 102 7.90 3.84 1.12
N GLY A 103 6.72 4.19 1.66
CA GLY A 103 6.37 5.56 2.01
C GLY A 103 7.21 6.17 3.14
N LEU A 104 7.65 5.36 4.10
CA LEU A 104 8.55 5.77 5.17
C LEU A 104 9.99 5.88 4.68
N ALA A 105 10.42 4.92 3.86
CA ALA A 105 11.80 4.80 3.41
C ALA A 105 12.16 5.73 2.24
N TYR A 106 11.17 6.18 1.46
CA TYR A 106 11.35 7.04 0.29
C TYR A 106 10.42 8.26 0.32
N ARG A 107 11.00 9.46 0.54
CA ARG A 107 10.28 10.74 0.61
C ARG A 107 10.71 11.77 -0.44
N LYS A 108 11.35 11.34 -1.52
CA LYS A 108 11.70 12.24 -2.62
C LYS A 108 10.53 12.34 -3.60
N PRO A 109 10.31 13.51 -4.23
CA PRO A 109 9.22 13.68 -5.17
C PRO A 109 9.48 12.99 -6.52
N HIS A 110 10.73 12.66 -6.86
CA HIS A 110 11.15 12.06 -8.12
C HIS A 110 12.26 11.02 -7.90
N LEU A 111 12.51 10.17 -8.91
CA LEU A 111 13.64 9.26 -8.99
C LEU A 111 14.74 9.92 -9.84
N GLU A 112 15.72 10.56 -9.20
CA GLU A 112 16.76 11.35 -9.90
C GLU A 112 17.99 10.51 -10.27
N LYS A 113 18.42 9.63 -9.36
CA LYS A 113 19.64 8.82 -9.51
C LYS A 113 19.32 7.34 -9.63
N LYS A 114 20.18 6.58 -10.33
CA LYS A 114 20.07 5.11 -10.38
C LYS A 114 20.04 4.47 -8.98
N SER A 115 20.81 5.02 -8.04
CA SER A 115 20.80 4.58 -6.64
C SER A 115 19.44 4.79 -5.96
N ASP A 116 18.70 5.84 -6.34
CA ASP A 116 17.36 6.10 -5.81
C ASP A 116 16.36 5.08 -6.33
N ILE A 117 16.47 4.68 -7.60
CA ILE A 117 15.65 3.62 -8.21
C ILE A 117 15.88 2.30 -7.49
N VAL A 118 17.14 1.89 -7.32
CA VAL A 118 17.48 0.63 -6.64
C VAL A 118 16.96 0.63 -5.20
N ARG A 119 17.19 1.73 -4.46
CA ARG A 119 16.68 1.88 -3.09
C ARG A 119 15.16 1.82 -3.06
N PHE A 120 14.48 2.49 -3.99
CA PHE A 120 13.03 2.50 -4.05
C PHE A 120 12.45 1.11 -4.34
N ILE A 121 13.00 0.40 -5.34
CA ILE A 121 12.63 -0.98 -5.66
C ILE A 121 12.85 -1.91 -4.46
N PHE A 122 14.00 -1.78 -3.78
CA PHE A 122 14.29 -2.58 -2.59
C PHE A 122 13.21 -2.43 -1.52
N PHE A 123 12.80 -1.20 -1.20
CA PHE A 123 11.77 -0.96 -0.19
C PHE A 123 10.35 -1.34 -0.66
N ILE A 124 10.07 -1.29 -1.97
CA ILE A 124 8.84 -1.88 -2.53
C ILE A 124 8.83 -3.39 -2.29
N ILE A 125 9.91 -4.09 -2.65
CA ILE A 125 10.03 -5.54 -2.45
C ILE A 125 9.87 -5.88 -0.98
N LEU A 126 10.58 -5.19 -0.08
CA LEU A 126 10.46 -5.39 1.35
C LEU A 126 9.02 -5.16 1.84
N GLY A 127 8.37 -4.08 1.38
CA GLY A 127 6.97 -3.80 1.68
C GLY A 127 6.02 -4.92 1.28
N GLN A 128 6.18 -5.43 0.06
CA GLN A 128 5.34 -6.49 -0.50
C GLN A 128 5.58 -7.86 0.15
N VAL A 129 6.84 -8.20 0.45
CA VAL A 129 7.19 -9.43 1.17
C VAL A 129 6.59 -9.41 2.58
N MET A 130 6.77 -8.31 3.33
CA MET A 130 6.20 -8.19 4.67
C MET A 130 4.66 -8.21 4.65
N ALA A 131 4.04 -7.56 3.67
CA ALA A 131 2.60 -7.59 3.51
C ALA A 131 2.07 -9.00 3.17
N SER A 132 2.70 -9.69 2.22
CA SER A 132 2.29 -11.04 1.83
C SER A 132 2.51 -12.06 2.95
N LEU A 133 3.51 -11.87 3.82
CA LEU A 133 3.65 -12.63 5.06
C LEU A 133 2.43 -12.45 5.98
N LEU A 134 1.98 -11.21 6.20
CA LEU A 134 0.78 -10.95 7.01
C LEU A 134 -0.47 -11.60 6.41
N ILE A 135 -0.62 -11.57 5.08
CA ILE A 135 -1.71 -12.27 4.40
C ILE A 135 -1.60 -13.78 4.66
N ALA A 136 -0.43 -14.39 4.45
CA ALA A 136 -0.22 -15.82 4.71
C ALA A 136 -0.56 -16.20 6.16
N LEU A 137 -0.15 -15.38 7.14
CA LEU A 137 -0.50 -15.57 8.55
C LEU A 137 -2.02 -15.46 8.79
N ASN A 138 -2.71 -14.54 8.11
CA ASN A 138 -4.18 -14.46 8.15
C ASN A 138 -4.82 -15.79 7.69
N LEU A 139 -4.35 -16.33 6.56
CA LEU A 139 -4.87 -17.58 5.99
C LEU A 139 -4.66 -18.77 6.93
N LEU A 140 -3.51 -18.84 7.60
CA LEU A 140 -3.15 -19.93 8.50
C LEU A 140 -3.90 -19.85 9.83
N TRP A 141 -3.86 -18.69 10.47
CA TRP A 141 -4.30 -18.57 11.87
C TRP A 141 -5.78 -18.31 12.01
N ILE A 142 -6.38 -17.57 11.08
CA ILE A 142 -7.79 -17.17 11.16
C ILE A 142 -8.62 -18.07 10.25
N GLN A 143 -8.21 -18.25 8.99
CA GLN A 143 -8.96 -19.06 8.03
C GLN A 143 -8.60 -20.55 8.07
N LYS A 144 -7.60 -20.95 8.85
CA LYS A 144 -7.19 -22.34 9.09
C LYS A 144 -6.85 -23.13 7.82
N LEU A 145 -6.32 -22.46 6.77
CA LEU A 145 -5.87 -23.15 5.56
C LEU A 145 -4.65 -24.05 5.84
N PRO A 146 -4.51 -25.18 5.13
CA PRO A 146 -3.35 -26.05 5.28
C PRO A 146 -2.03 -25.33 4.97
N GLY A 147 -1.05 -25.45 5.88
CA GLY A 147 0.25 -24.76 5.76
C GLY A 147 0.99 -25.05 4.45
N LYS A 148 0.92 -26.30 3.97
CA LYS A 148 1.54 -26.69 2.70
C LYS A 148 0.98 -25.92 1.51
N VAL A 149 -0.33 -25.64 1.50
CA VAL A 149 -0.99 -24.86 0.42
C VAL A 149 -0.62 -23.39 0.53
N VAL A 150 -0.63 -22.84 1.75
CA VAL A 150 -0.30 -21.42 1.97
C VAL A 150 1.14 -21.13 1.56
N TRP A 151 2.11 -21.89 2.08
CA TRP A 151 3.53 -21.63 1.83
C TRP A 151 4.01 -22.16 0.48
N GLY A 152 3.51 -23.32 0.02
CA GLY A 152 3.96 -23.96 -1.22
C GLY A 152 3.30 -23.42 -2.48
N THR A 153 2.13 -22.79 -2.37
CA THR A 153 1.39 -22.28 -3.53
C THR A 153 1.02 -20.82 -3.37
N ILE A 154 0.27 -20.46 -2.32
CA ILE A 154 -0.33 -19.12 -2.22
C ILE A 154 0.72 -18.02 -2.08
N TRP A 155 1.60 -18.14 -1.09
CA TRP A 155 2.59 -17.12 -0.79
C TRP A 155 3.63 -16.96 -1.91
N VAL A 156 4.03 -18.07 -2.55
CA VAL A 156 4.91 -18.07 -3.72
C VAL A 156 4.28 -17.29 -4.87
N TRP A 157 3.02 -17.59 -5.20
CA TRP A 157 2.31 -16.86 -6.26
C TRP A 157 2.13 -15.38 -5.95
N MET A 158 1.90 -15.01 -4.69
CA MET A 158 1.86 -13.60 -4.28
C MET A 158 3.17 -12.86 -4.55
N GLN A 159 4.33 -13.53 -4.53
CA GLN A 159 5.59 -12.89 -4.91
C GLN A 159 5.63 -12.55 -6.39
N PHE A 160 5.11 -13.43 -7.25
CA PHE A 160 5.03 -13.16 -8.68
C PHE A 160 3.95 -12.14 -9.02
N SER A 161 2.76 -12.23 -8.42
CA SER A 161 1.64 -11.35 -8.77
C SER A 161 1.73 -9.97 -8.10
N ASN A 162 2.17 -9.87 -6.86
CA ASN A 162 2.20 -8.60 -6.13
C ASN A 162 3.61 -8.01 -6.15
N THR A 163 4.60 -8.77 -5.69
CA THR A 163 5.96 -8.26 -5.46
C THR A 163 6.64 -7.90 -6.78
N LEU A 164 6.67 -8.82 -7.75
CA LEU A 164 7.28 -8.58 -9.05
C LEU A 164 6.55 -7.47 -9.82
N MET A 165 5.21 -7.50 -9.86
CA MET A 165 4.44 -6.43 -10.52
C MET A 165 4.72 -5.07 -9.91
N ALA A 166 4.71 -4.94 -8.58
CA ALA A 166 5.02 -3.66 -7.93
C ALA A 166 6.47 -3.24 -8.19
N ALA A 167 7.44 -4.15 -8.04
CA ALA A 167 8.86 -3.84 -8.25
C ALA A 167 9.15 -3.33 -9.67
N VAL A 168 8.44 -3.82 -10.68
CA VAL A 168 8.61 -3.42 -12.08
C VAL A 168 7.78 -2.19 -12.43
N PHE A 169 6.48 -2.20 -12.15
CA PHE A 169 5.57 -1.18 -12.64
C PHE A 169 5.46 0.04 -11.73
N THR A 170 5.69 -0.08 -10.43
CA THR A 170 5.61 1.06 -9.50
C THR A 170 6.66 2.13 -9.82
N PRO A 171 7.95 1.82 -10.05
CA PRO A 171 8.93 2.84 -10.44
C PRO A 171 8.57 3.53 -11.76
N LEU A 172 8.12 2.78 -12.77
CA LEU A 172 7.67 3.32 -14.05
C LEU A 172 6.51 4.31 -13.85
N LEU A 173 5.48 3.87 -13.12
CA LEU A 173 4.33 4.70 -12.79
C LEU A 173 4.72 5.93 -11.98
N PHE A 174 5.68 5.78 -11.07
CA PHE A 174 6.18 6.90 -10.27
C PHE A 174 6.84 7.96 -11.14
N THR A 175 7.72 7.57 -12.07
CA THR A 175 8.35 8.52 -12.99
C THR A 175 7.37 9.26 -13.88
N TRP A 176 6.28 8.59 -14.28
CA TRP A 176 5.25 9.20 -15.12
C TRP A 176 4.38 10.20 -14.34
N LEU A 177 3.98 9.86 -13.11
CA LEU A 177 3.05 10.67 -12.32
C LEU A 177 3.72 11.70 -11.41
N SER A 178 5.02 11.58 -11.12
CA SER A 178 5.75 12.47 -10.20
C SER A 178 5.66 13.94 -10.60
N GLY A 179 5.68 14.23 -11.91
CA GLY A 179 5.53 15.59 -12.44
C GLY A 179 4.17 16.20 -12.11
N TYR A 180 3.11 15.41 -12.20
CA TYR A 180 1.74 15.83 -11.89
C TYR A 180 1.55 16.04 -10.38
N MET A 181 2.03 15.09 -9.56
CA MET A 181 1.94 15.15 -8.11
C MET A 181 2.70 16.34 -7.50
N ARG A 182 3.78 16.78 -8.15
CA ARG A 182 4.51 17.99 -7.74
C ARG A 182 3.73 19.26 -8.08
N LYS A 183 3.16 19.35 -9.29
CA LYS A 183 2.41 20.54 -9.75
C LYS A 183 1.13 20.75 -8.96
N SER A 184 0.46 19.66 -8.55
CA SER A 184 -0.78 19.73 -7.77
C SER A 184 -0.57 20.08 -6.29
N GLY A 185 0.67 20.09 -5.79
CA GLY A 185 0.95 20.34 -4.38
C GLY A 185 0.46 19.25 -3.42
N LEU A 186 -0.02 18.11 -3.94
CA LEU A 186 -0.60 17.02 -3.16
C LEU A 186 0.45 16.14 -2.45
N PHE A 187 1.74 16.29 -2.80
CA PHE A 187 2.83 15.56 -2.18
C PHE A 187 3.16 16.06 -0.77
N PHE A 188 3.13 15.16 0.22
CA PHE A 188 3.52 15.49 1.59
C PHE A 188 5.05 15.43 1.75
N LYS A 189 5.67 16.52 2.23
CA LYS A 189 7.12 16.54 2.48
C LYS A 189 7.53 15.60 3.60
N ARG A 190 6.69 15.46 4.63
CA ARG A 190 6.92 14.59 5.80
C ARG A 190 5.95 13.42 5.78
N PHE A 191 6.34 12.30 6.38
CA PHE A 191 5.51 11.09 6.43
C PHE A 191 4.17 11.29 7.17
N LEU A 192 4.14 12.22 8.14
CA LEU A 192 2.95 12.56 8.91
C LEU A 192 2.13 13.73 8.32
N GLY A 193 2.54 14.28 7.17
CA GLY A 193 1.93 15.47 6.55
C GLY A 193 2.64 16.78 6.88
#